data_AF-A0AAN7PR68-F1
#
_entry.id   AF-A0AAN7PR68-F1
#
_cell.length_a   1.000
_cell.length_b   1.000
_cell.length_c   1.000
_cell.angle_alpha   90.00
_cell.angle_beta   90.00
_cell.angle_gamma   90.00
#
_symmetry.space_group_name_H-M   'P 1'
#
loop_
_entity.id
_entity.type
_entity.pdbx_description
1 polymer ?
#
loop_
_entity_poly.entity_id
_entity_poly.type
_entity_poly.pdbx_seq_one_letter_code
_entity_poly.pdbx_strand_id
1 'polypeptide(L)'
;MAAKYKIVASHLELDELIYELEYRGFPTSCDINCMRKELRKILNLERIGHGSKYPECNKTFSDEIQACNDKISVLSEKISEFTARSDRKEFLILNSRLSHLMARADRLPMTNEQEKVQRASTITKILKISETLNETLKLRKSHNDTVSFLQSDSGSDEEDIGNAHASTPSRLYIIHAFEMLLKIVLVNLAVILLFFNALLATNKFTDNSVMLPAQGVLNEFLPYSQVRRSTRAIREEKGARFLNSNIFSLSFIFCPIKKTFSFVFAKPLVTIVNMVWSFVDLALKKITVMKEWLDDC
;
A
#
# COMPACT_ATOMS: atom_id res chain seq x y z
N MET A 1 -1.23 -12.35 -10.95
CA MET A 1 -2.20 -11.35 -11.45
C MET A 1 -3.13 -10.99 -10.30
N ALA A 2 -2.92 -9.83 -9.67
CA ALA A 2 -3.75 -9.37 -8.56
C ALA A 2 -5.12 -8.90 -9.08
N ALA A 3 -6.18 -9.18 -8.31
CA ALA A 3 -7.57 -8.98 -8.71
C ALA A 3 -7.87 -7.53 -9.12
N LYS A 4 -8.03 -7.29 -10.43
CA LYS A 4 -8.44 -5.99 -11.00
C LYS A 4 -9.87 -5.59 -10.60
N TYR A 5 -10.65 -6.55 -10.10
CA TYR A 5 -12.07 -6.41 -9.79
C TYR A 5 -12.33 -6.67 -8.30
N LYS A 6 -13.04 -5.75 -7.64
CA LYS A 6 -13.39 -5.86 -6.22
C LYS A 6 -14.68 -6.66 -6.06
N ILE A 7 -14.56 -7.98 -5.93
CA ILE A 7 -15.69 -8.87 -5.64
C ILE A 7 -16.01 -8.82 -4.15
N VAL A 8 -17.27 -8.55 -3.79
CA VAL A 8 -17.74 -8.56 -2.40
C VAL A 8 -18.67 -9.76 -2.21
N ALA A 9 -18.19 -10.82 -1.55
CA ALA A 9 -18.92 -12.08 -1.39
C ALA A 9 -20.33 -11.93 -0.77
N SER A 10 -20.54 -10.96 0.13
CA SER A 10 -21.84 -10.72 0.75
C SER A 10 -22.90 -10.20 -0.23
N HIS A 11 -22.50 -9.70 -1.40
CA HIS A 11 -23.39 -9.15 -2.41
C HIS A 11 -23.71 -10.13 -3.54
N LEU A 12 -23.09 -11.31 -3.53
CA LEU A 12 -23.33 -12.34 -4.53
C LEU A 12 -24.59 -13.16 -4.19
N GLU A 13 -25.31 -13.54 -5.24
CA GLU A 13 -26.40 -14.52 -5.22
C GLU A 13 -25.85 -15.95 -5.04
N LEU A 14 -26.73 -16.90 -4.71
CA LEU A 14 -26.34 -18.28 -4.43
C LEU A 14 -25.60 -18.93 -5.61
N ASP A 15 -26.10 -18.75 -6.83
CA ASP A 15 -25.49 -19.32 -8.02
C ASP A 15 -24.13 -18.69 -8.36
N GLU A 16 -23.98 -17.39 -8.11
CA GLU A 16 -22.70 -16.68 -8.22
C GLU A 16 -21.68 -17.16 -7.17
N LEU A 17 -22.13 -17.48 -5.95
CA LEU A 17 -21.30 -18.07 -4.89
C LEU A 17 -20.87 -19.48 -5.24
N ILE A 18 -21.80 -20.31 -5.72
CA ILE A 18 -21.53 -21.67 -6.20
C ILE A 18 -20.47 -21.60 -7.29
N TYR A 19 -20.68 -20.74 -8.29
CA TYR A 19 -19.74 -20.55 -9.40
C TYR A 19 -18.33 -20.18 -8.91
N GLU A 20 -18.19 -19.17 -8.07
CA GLU A 20 -16.88 -18.68 -7.63
C GLU A 20 -16.13 -19.71 -6.75
N LEU A 21 -16.85 -20.54 -6.00
CA LEU A 21 -16.25 -21.62 -5.20
C LEU A 21 -15.85 -22.81 -6.07
N GLU A 22 -16.73 -23.26 -6.97
CA GLU A 22 -16.44 -24.34 -7.93
C GLU A 22 -15.25 -24.00 -8.82
N TYR A 23 -15.24 -22.78 -9.36
CA TYR A 23 -14.15 -22.27 -10.19
C TYR A 23 -12.79 -22.34 -9.47
N ARG A 24 -12.81 -22.23 -8.13
CA ARG A 24 -11.60 -22.27 -7.29
C ARG A 24 -11.32 -23.65 -6.72
N GLY A 25 -12.15 -24.65 -7.01
CA GLY A 25 -12.01 -26.02 -6.49
C GLY A 25 -12.41 -26.18 -5.03
N PHE A 26 -13.29 -25.31 -4.51
CA PHE A 26 -13.80 -25.40 -3.15
C PHE A 26 -15.20 -26.03 -3.12
N PRO A 27 -15.53 -26.78 -2.05
CA PRO A 27 -16.82 -27.43 -1.92
C PRO A 27 -17.96 -26.40 -1.76
N THR A 28 -19.12 -26.73 -2.35
CA THR A 28 -20.34 -25.91 -2.34
C THR A 28 -21.47 -26.50 -1.50
N SER A 29 -21.23 -27.61 -0.81
CA SER A 29 -22.23 -28.39 -0.08
C SER A 29 -22.66 -27.79 1.28
N CYS A 30 -22.50 -26.50 1.49
CA CYS A 30 -22.77 -25.83 2.77
C CYS A 30 -23.72 -24.64 2.62
N ASP A 31 -24.23 -24.15 3.75
CA ASP A 31 -25.15 -23.00 3.78
C ASP A 31 -24.53 -21.74 3.15
N ILE A 32 -25.38 -20.86 2.60
CA ILE A 32 -24.99 -19.58 1.94
C ILE A 32 -24.01 -18.77 2.80
N ASN A 33 -24.23 -18.71 4.11
CA ASN A 33 -23.36 -17.96 5.03
C ASN A 33 -21.96 -18.60 5.15
N CYS A 34 -21.89 -19.93 5.13
CA CYS A 34 -20.65 -20.67 5.10
C CYS A 34 -19.92 -20.41 3.77
N MET A 35 -20.61 -20.49 2.63
CA MET A 35 -20.05 -20.18 1.31
C MET A 35 -19.48 -18.76 1.23
N ARG A 36 -20.21 -17.75 1.73
CA ARG A 36 -19.73 -16.36 1.80
C ARG A 36 -18.52 -16.20 2.71
N LYS A 37 -18.48 -16.92 3.84
CA LYS A 37 -17.32 -16.90 4.74
C LYS A 37 -16.10 -17.51 4.06
N GLU A 38 -16.28 -18.62 3.37
CA GLU A 38 -15.19 -19.32 2.68
C GLU A 38 -14.66 -18.50 1.51
N LEU A 39 -15.53 -17.98 0.65
CA LEU A 39 -15.13 -17.09 -0.44
C LEU A 39 -14.37 -15.86 0.06
N ARG A 40 -14.78 -15.25 1.18
CA ARG A 40 -14.03 -14.13 1.78
C ARG A 40 -12.62 -14.50 2.20
N LYS A 41 -12.42 -15.69 2.79
CA LYS A 41 -11.08 -16.17 3.15
C LYS A 41 -10.23 -16.34 1.90
N ILE A 42 -10.78 -16.96 0.86
CA ILE A 42 -10.06 -17.24 -0.38
C ILE A 42 -9.66 -15.94 -1.09
N LEU A 43 -10.59 -15.00 -1.26
CA LEU A 43 -10.29 -13.68 -1.84
C LEU A 43 -9.24 -12.91 -1.03
N ASN A 44 -9.22 -13.06 0.31
CA ASN A 44 -8.19 -12.46 1.14
C ASN A 44 -6.82 -13.11 0.93
N LEU A 45 -6.73 -14.43 0.79
CA LEU A 45 -5.48 -15.14 0.50
C LEU A 45 -4.93 -14.75 -0.89
N GLU A 46 -5.80 -14.67 -1.90
CA GLU A 46 -5.46 -14.19 -3.25
C GLU A 46 -4.88 -12.77 -3.21
N ARG A 47 -5.49 -11.89 -2.41
CA ARG A 47 -5.02 -10.51 -2.24
C ARG A 47 -3.62 -10.44 -1.62
N ILE A 48 -3.26 -11.37 -0.74
CA ILE A 48 -1.94 -11.45 -0.09
C ILE A 48 -0.91 -12.14 -1.01
N GLY A 49 -1.35 -12.69 -2.14
CA GLY A 49 -0.48 -13.41 -3.09
C GLY A 49 -0.30 -14.89 -2.76
N HIS A 50 -1.05 -15.43 -1.79
CA HIS A 50 -1.08 -16.86 -1.45
C HIS A 50 -2.15 -17.64 -2.25
N GLY A 51 -2.52 -17.15 -3.43
CA GLY A 51 -3.50 -17.82 -4.28
C GLY A 51 -2.99 -19.18 -4.76
N SER A 52 -3.75 -20.24 -4.49
CA SER A 52 -3.55 -21.55 -5.11
C SER A 52 -3.76 -21.46 -6.63
N LYS A 53 -3.08 -22.33 -7.39
CA LYS A 53 -3.43 -22.53 -8.80
C LYS A 53 -4.88 -22.99 -8.85
N TYR A 54 -5.71 -22.27 -9.59
CA TYR A 54 -7.11 -22.67 -9.80
C TYR A 54 -7.15 -23.99 -10.58
N PRO A 55 -8.09 -24.89 -10.28
CA PRO A 55 -8.33 -26.06 -11.12
C PRO A 55 -8.71 -25.62 -12.54
N GLU A 56 -8.54 -26.52 -13.51
CA GLU A 56 -9.05 -26.27 -14.85
C GLU A 56 -10.57 -26.13 -14.81
N CYS A 57 -11.07 -25.06 -15.43
CA CYS A 57 -12.51 -24.81 -15.51
C CYS A 57 -13.13 -25.84 -16.46
N ASN A 58 -14.03 -26.68 -15.95
CA ASN A 58 -14.72 -27.70 -16.74
C ASN A 58 -15.81 -27.13 -17.68
N LYS A 59 -16.04 -25.82 -17.67
CA LYS A 59 -17.10 -25.18 -18.46
C LYS A 59 -16.55 -24.70 -19.80
N THR A 60 -17.31 -24.91 -20.86
CA THR A 60 -16.89 -24.47 -22.20
C THR A 60 -16.99 -22.95 -22.30
N PHE A 61 -16.22 -22.35 -23.21
CA PHE A 61 -16.28 -20.91 -23.48
C PHE A 61 -17.71 -20.45 -23.84
N SER A 62 -18.41 -21.24 -24.66
CA SER A 62 -19.78 -20.94 -25.08
C SER A 62 -20.75 -20.90 -23.91
N ASP A 63 -20.69 -21.89 -23.01
CA ASP A 63 -21.56 -21.96 -21.84
C ASP A 63 -21.32 -20.78 -20.89
N GLU A 64 -20.05 -20.41 -20.70
CA GLU A 64 -19.65 -19.30 -19.84
C GLU A 64 -20.10 -17.94 -20.38
N ILE A 65 -19.95 -17.70 -21.68
CA ILE A 65 -20.42 -16.48 -22.32
C ILE A 65 -21.95 -16.40 -22.28
N GLN A 66 -22.64 -17.50 -22.53
CA GLN A 66 -24.09 -17.54 -22.46
C GLN A 66 -24.56 -17.21 -21.04
N ALA A 67 -24.01 -17.87 -20.02
CA ALA A 67 -24.33 -17.58 -18.63
C ALA A 67 -24.02 -16.13 -18.22
N CYS A 68 -22.95 -15.53 -18.75
CA CYS A 68 -22.67 -14.11 -18.57
C CYS A 68 -23.74 -13.23 -19.23
N ASN A 69 -24.14 -13.53 -20.47
CA ASN A 69 -25.16 -12.76 -21.19
C ASN A 69 -26.53 -12.83 -20.52
N ASP A 70 -26.92 -14.00 -20.00
CA ASP A 70 -28.17 -14.17 -19.28
C ASP A 70 -28.19 -13.30 -18.00
N LYS A 71 -27.09 -13.31 -17.23
CA LYS A 71 -26.95 -12.47 -16.05
C LYS A 71 -26.85 -10.98 -16.37
N ILE A 72 -26.23 -10.62 -17.50
CA ILE A 72 -26.22 -9.24 -18.01
C ILE A 72 -27.65 -8.76 -18.25
N SER A 73 -28.50 -9.59 -18.86
CA SER A 73 -29.90 -9.24 -19.10
C SER A 73 -30.64 -8.97 -17.79
N VAL A 74 -30.53 -9.87 -16.81
CA VAL A 74 -31.17 -9.72 -15.50
C VAL A 74 -30.67 -8.48 -14.75
N LEU A 75 -29.37 -8.20 -14.77
CA LEU A 75 -28.82 -7.02 -14.11
C LEU A 75 -29.22 -5.72 -14.84
N SER A 76 -29.31 -5.74 -16.16
CA SER A 76 -29.72 -4.57 -16.94
C SER A 76 -31.15 -4.13 -16.61
N GLU A 77 -32.06 -5.08 -16.42
CA GLU A 77 -33.43 -4.82 -15.99
C GLU A 77 -33.46 -4.21 -14.58
N LYS A 78 -32.78 -4.84 -13.61
CA LYS A 78 -32.66 -4.30 -12.24
C LYS A 78 -32.04 -2.90 -12.20
N ILE A 79 -31.08 -2.61 -13.07
CA ILE A 79 -30.44 -1.29 -13.15
C ILE A 79 -31.35 -0.27 -13.82
N SER A 80 -32.21 -0.67 -14.74
CA SER A 80 -33.23 0.21 -15.32
C SER A 80 -34.32 0.59 -14.30
N GLU A 81 -34.63 -0.33 -13.38
CA GLU A 81 -35.55 -0.11 -12.25
C GLU A 81 -34.90 0.61 -11.07
N PHE A 82 -33.56 0.66 -11.03
CA PHE A 82 -32.80 1.32 -9.99
C PHE A 82 -33.07 2.82 -10.03
N THR A 83 -33.99 3.27 -9.19
CA THR A 83 -34.22 4.70 -8.97
C THR A 83 -33.16 5.23 -8.03
N ALA A 84 -32.54 6.37 -8.31
CA ALA A 84 -31.47 6.91 -7.47
C ALA A 84 -31.91 7.30 -6.03
N ARG A 85 -33.21 7.23 -5.72
CA ARG A 85 -33.75 7.29 -4.35
C ARG A 85 -33.42 6.04 -3.52
N SER A 86 -33.01 4.96 -4.17
CA SER A 86 -32.69 3.68 -3.56
C SER A 86 -31.48 3.73 -2.63
N ASP A 87 -31.43 2.72 -1.78
CA ASP A 87 -30.44 2.47 -0.75
C ASP A 87 -29.03 2.39 -1.38
N ARG A 88 -28.05 3.11 -0.79
CA ARG A 88 -26.62 2.99 -1.14
C ARG A 88 -26.18 1.52 -1.18
N LYS A 89 -26.80 0.68 -0.36
CA LYS A 89 -26.63 -0.77 -0.33
C LYS A 89 -26.95 -1.43 -1.67
N GLU A 90 -28.04 -1.06 -2.33
CA GLU A 90 -28.45 -1.65 -3.60
C GLU A 90 -27.45 -1.33 -4.72
N PHE A 91 -26.98 -0.07 -4.79
CA PHE A 91 -25.89 0.31 -5.69
C PHE A 91 -24.65 -0.56 -5.47
N LEU A 92 -24.24 -0.74 -4.20
CA LEU A 92 -23.07 -1.56 -3.87
C LEU A 92 -23.26 -3.04 -4.23
N ILE A 93 -24.49 -3.55 -4.14
CA ILE A 93 -24.82 -4.91 -4.56
C ILE A 93 -24.70 -5.03 -6.09
N LEU A 94 -25.41 -4.18 -6.84
CA LEU A 94 -25.39 -4.19 -8.31
C LEU A 94 -23.97 -4.00 -8.86
N ASN A 95 -23.21 -3.05 -8.31
CA ASN A 95 -21.83 -2.82 -8.72
C ASN A 95 -20.89 -4.00 -8.41
N SER A 96 -21.08 -4.68 -7.26
CA SER A 96 -20.31 -5.88 -6.93
C SER A 96 -20.61 -7.03 -7.90
N ARG A 97 -21.88 -7.19 -8.31
CA ARG A 97 -22.30 -8.23 -9.25
C ARG A 97 -21.81 -7.97 -10.67
N LEU A 98 -21.82 -6.72 -11.12
CA LEU A 98 -21.17 -6.32 -12.39
C LEU A 98 -19.67 -6.59 -12.35
N SER A 99 -19.01 -6.28 -11.23
CA SER A 99 -17.58 -6.57 -11.04
C SER A 99 -17.28 -8.06 -11.09
N HIS A 100 -18.16 -8.89 -10.53
CA HIS A 100 -18.09 -10.35 -10.62
C HIS A 100 -18.22 -10.84 -12.08
N LEU A 101 -19.23 -10.39 -12.83
CA LEU A 101 -19.37 -10.75 -14.25
C LEU A 101 -18.17 -10.30 -15.09
N MET A 102 -17.64 -9.11 -14.83
CA MET A 102 -16.44 -8.63 -15.50
C MET A 102 -15.24 -9.54 -15.25
N ALA A 103 -15.03 -9.92 -13.98
CA ALA A 103 -13.96 -10.83 -13.62
C ALA A 103 -14.15 -12.22 -14.24
N ARG A 104 -15.40 -12.69 -14.36
CA ARG A 104 -15.74 -13.97 -15.01
C ARG A 104 -15.40 -13.93 -16.49
N ALA A 105 -15.87 -12.91 -17.22
CA ALA A 105 -15.59 -12.74 -18.64
C ALA A 105 -14.10 -12.56 -18.95
N ASP A 106 -13.37 -11.79 -18.12
CA ASP A 106 -11.93 -11.53 -18.32
C ASP A 106 -11.07 -12.79 -18.15
N ARG A 107 -11.50 -13.72 -17.28
CA ARG A 107 -10.82 -15.00 -17.00
C ARG A 107 -11.01 -16.05 -18.09
N LEU A 108 -11.91 -15.84 -19.05
CA LEU A 108 -12.19 -16.86 -20.06
C LEU A 108 -11.00 -17.09 -21.00
N PRO A 109 -10.55 -18.36 -21.16
CA PRO A 109 -9.53 -18.70 -22.14
C PRO A 109 -10.12 -18.50 -23.54
N MET A 110 -9.35 -17.89 -24.44
CA MET A 110 -9.75 -17.73 -25.84
C MET A 110 -8.75 -18.51 -26.69
N THR A 111 -9.28 -19.38 -27.53
CA THR A 111 -8.55 -20.24 -28.45
C THR A 111 -8.55 -19.69 -29.87
N ASN A 112 -9.58 -18.94 -30.25
CA ASN A 112 -9.77 -18.41 -31.60
C ASN A 112 -10.20 -16.93 -31.62
N GLU A 113 -10.19 -16.30 -32.80
CA GLU A 113 -10.55 -14.89 -32.97
C GLU A 113 -12.02 -14.61 -32.69
N GLN A 114 -12.92 -15.55 -33.00
CA GLN A 114 -14.35 -15.37 -32.75
C GLN A 114 -14.65 -15.27 -31.24
N GLU A 115 -14.00 -16.09 -30.42
CA GLU A 115 -14.08 -16.06 -28.96
C GLU A 115 -13.53 -14.73 -28.40
N LYS A 116 -12.43 -14.21 -28.97
CA LYS A 116 -11.91 -12.88 -28.59
C LYS A 116 -12.94 -11.78 -28.83
N VAL A 117 -13.59 -11.79 -29.99
CA VAL A 117 -14.65 -10.82 -30.34
C VAL A 117 -15.86 -10.96 -29.43
N GLN A 118 -16.32 -12.19 -29.16
CA GLN A 118 -17.45 -12.44 -28.27
C GLN A 118 -17.16 -11.97 -26.85
N ARG A 119 -15.98 -12.31 -26.30
CA ARG A 119 -15.55 -11.85 -24.98
C ARG A 119 -15.47 -10.32 -24.90
N ALA A 120 -14.88 -9.69 -25.91
CA ALA A 120 -14.81 -8.23 -25.99
C ALA A 120 -16.20 -7.59 -26.00
N SER A 121 -17.13 -8.12 -26.81
CA SER A 121 -18.52 -7.68 -26.86
C SER A 121 -19.22 -7.78 -25.50
N THR A 122 -19.08 -8.93 -24.82
CA THR A 122 -19.63 -9.14 -23.47
C THR A 122 -19.05 -8.16 -22.45
N ILE A 123 -17.73 -7.96 -22.45
CA ILE A 123 -17.06 -6.97 -21.59
C ILE A 123 -17.58 -5.56 -21.86
N THR A 124 -17.71 -5.16 -23.13
CA THR A 124 -18.26 -3.86 -23.51
C THR A 124 -19.70 -3.68 -23.02
N LYS A 125 -20.55 -4.71 -23.08
CA LYS A 125 -21.91 -4.66 -22.53
C LYS A 125 -21.90 -4.41 -21.01
N ILE A 126 -21.05 -5.13 -20.28
CA ILE A 126 -20.91 -4.95 -18.82
C ILE A 126 -20.44 -3.52 -18.49
N LEU A 127 -19.46 -2.99 -19.24
CA LEU A 127 -18.97 -1.62 -19.05
C LEU A 127 -20.06 -0.58 -19.27
N LYS A 128 -20.85 -0.69 -20.33
CA LYS A 128 -21.97 0.22 -20.62
C LYS A 128 -22.99 0.22 -19.48
N ILE A 129 -23.36 -0.96 -19.00
CA ILE A 129 -24.32 -1.08 -17.88
C ILE A 129 -23.75 -0.47 -16.59
N SER A 130 -22.44 -0.69 -16.34
CA SER A 130 -21.76 -0.07 -15.20
C SER A 130 -21.71 1.45 -15.30
N GLU A 131 -21.57 2.01 -16.50
CA GLU A 131 -21.61 3.45 -16.74
C GLU A 131 -23.00 4.02 -16.42
N THR A 132 -24.06 3.39 -16.93
CA THR A 132 -25.45 3.76 -16.62
C THR A 132 -25.75 3.75 -15.11
N LEU A 133 -25.28 2.72 -14.40
CA LEU A 133 -25.43 2.64 -12.93
C LEU A 133 -24.67 3.77 -12.21
N ASN A 134 -23.52 4.21 -12.72
CA ASN A 134 -22.76 5.30 -12.13
C ASN A 134 -23.36 6.67 -12.45
N GLU A 135 -23.92 6.86 -13.65
CA GLU A 135 -24.60 8.09 -14.07
C GLU A 135 -25.84 8.36 -13.22
N THR A 136 -26.67 7.33 -13.00
CA THR A 136 -27.85 7.44 -12.12
C THR A 136 -27.48 7.88 -10.70
N LEU A 137 -26.35 7.42 -10.17
CA LEU A 137 -25.82 7.86 -8.87
C LEU A 137 -25.30 9.31 -8.89
N LYS A 138 -24.63 9.74 -9.98
CA LYS A 138 -24.11 11.11 -10.12
C LYS A 138 -25.24 12.14 -10.18
N LEU A 139 -26.29 11.86 -10.95
CA LEU A 139 -27.46 12.75 -11.08
C LEU A 139 -28.10 13.05 -9.72
N ARG A 140 -28.11 12.08 -8.79
CA ARG A 140 -28.57 12.30 -7.41
C ARG A 140 -27.69 13.25 -6.62
N LYS A 141 -26.36 13.07 -6.66
CA LYS A 141 -25.45 13.94 -5.90
C LYS A 141 -25.67 15.40 -6.28
N SER A 142 -25.75 15.66 -7.58
CA SER A 142 -26.07 17.00 -8.11
C SER A 142 -27.44 17.51 -7.64
N HIS A 143 -28.48 16.66 -7.59
CA HIS A 143 -29.81 17.08 -7.14
C HIS A 143 -29.84 17.41 -5.63
N ASN A 144 -29.20 16.57 -4.80
CA ASN A 144 -29.13 16.80 -3.36
C ASN A 144 -28.37 18.08 -3.01
N ASP A 145 -27.25 18.35 -3.69
CA ASP A 145 -26.44 19.55 -3.47
C ASP A 145 -27.25 20.82 -3.81
N THR A 146 -28.13 20.75 -4.82
CA THR A 146 -29.01 21.86 -5.22
C THR A 146 -30.12 22.12 -4.19
N VAL A 147 -30.70 21.05 -3.61
CA VAL A 147 -31.77 21.17 -2.60
C VAL A 147 -31.24 21.68 -1.27
N SER A 148 -30.05 21.24 -0.84
CA SER A 148 -29.41 21.76 0.38
C SER A 148 -29.05 23.25 0.28
N PHE A 149 -28.72 23.72 -0.92
CA PHE A 149 -28.43 25.13 -1.15
C PHE A 149 -29.68 26.01 -0.97
N LEU A 150 -30.85 25.56 -1.46
CA LEU A 150 -32.10 26.32 -1.38
C LEU A 150 -32.75 26.33 0.01
N GLN A 151 -32.42 25.37 0.89
CA GLN A 151 -32.91 25.35 2.28
C GLN A 151 -32.06 26.20 3.25
N SER A 152 -30.95 26.77 2.78
CA SER A 152 -30.02 27.54 3.62
C SER A 152 -30.40 29.02 3.75
N ASP A 153 -31.45 29.50 3.07
CA ASP A 153 -31.75 30.94 2.94
C ASP A 153 -33.11 31.36 3.56
N SER A 154 -33.79 30.45 4.28
CA SER A 154 -34.98 30.78 5.07
C SER A 154 -34.67 30.72 6.57
N GLY A 155 -33.80 31.63 7.02
CA GLY A 155 -33.66 31.95 8.43
C GLY A 155 -34.87 32.75 8.89
N SER A 156 -35.88 32.05 9.41
CA SER A 156 -36.91 32.63 10.27
C SER A 156 -36.54 32.34 11.72
N ASP A 157 -36.27 33.40 12.46
CA ASP A 157 -36.05 33.39 13.90
C ASP A 157 -37.29 32.82 14.61
N GLU A 158 -37.21 31.58 15.10
CA GLU A 158 -38.06 31.10 16.17
C GLU A 158 -37.17 30.45 17.23
N GLU A 159 -36.98 31.21 18.32
CA GLU A 159 -36.74 30.67 19.65
C GLU A 159 -37.84 29.62 19.97
N ASP A 160 -37.47 28.47 20.54
CA ASP A 160 -37.70 28.20 21.96
C ASP A 160 -37.69 26.68 22.32
N ILE A 161 -37.25 26.41 23.55
CA ILE A 161 -37.45 25.24 24.43
C ILE A 161 -36.92 23.83 24.02
N GLY A 162 -35.68 23.59 24.40
CA GLY A 162 -35.36 22.60 25.44
C GLY A 162 -35.88 21.16 25.29
N ASN A 163 -35.15 20.32 24.54
CA ASN A 163 -35.15 18.89 24.83
C ASN A 163 -33.74 18.32 24.60
N ALA A 164 -33.01 18.10 25.70
CA ALA A 164 -31.63 17.61 25.71
C ALA A 164 -31.59 16.10 25.40
N HIS A 165 -31.84 15.74 24.15
CA HIS A 165 -31.36 14.47 23.62
C HIS A 165 -29.85 14.62 23.38
N ALA A 166 -29.05 13.87 24.12
CA ALA A 166 -27.61 13.76 23.90
C ALA A 166 -27.37 13.32 22.45
N SER A 167 -27.09 14.29 21.58
CA SER A 167 -26.81 14.07 20.17
C SER A 167 -25.54 13.25 20.08
N THR A 168 -25.68 11.96 19.74
CA THR A 168 -24.55 11.12 19.39
C THR A 168 -23.73 11.85 18.32
N PRO A 169 -22.42 12.07 18.53
CA PRO A 169 -21.59 12.78 17.58
C PRO A 169 -21.72 12.09 16.21
N SER A 170 -22.10 12.87 15.21
CA SER A 170 -22.35 12.37 13.87
C SER A 170 -21.11 11.59 13.38
N ARG A 171 -21.31 10.39 12.84
CA ARG A 171 -20.24 9.49 12.33
C ARG A 171 -19.23 10.20 11.43
N LEU A 172 -19.65 11.29 10.78
CA LEU A 172 -18.82 12.16 9.96
C LEU A 172 -17.71 12.85 10.77
N TYR A 173 -17.98 13.30 11.99
CA TYR A 173 -17.00 13.94 12.86
C TYR A 173 -15.90 12.97 13.29
N ILE A 174 -16.24 11.71 13.57
CA ILE A 174 -15.27 10.67 13.93
C ILE A 174 -14.33 10.37 12.75
N ILE A 175 -14.88 10.25 11.54
CA ILE A 175 -14.07 10.03 10.32
C ILE A 175 -13.13 11.21 10.07
N HIS A 176 -13.62 12.45 10.21
CA HIS A 176 -12.82 13.64 10.00
C HIS A 176 -11.73 13.81 11.07
N ALA A 177 -12.02 13.47 12.32
CA ALA A 177 -11.01 13.45 13.39
C ALA A 177 -9.92 12.41 13.13
N PHE A 178 -10.29 11.23 12.61
CA PHE A 178 -9.33 10.19 12.24
C PHE A 178 -8.43 10.63 11.07
N GLU A 179 -9.01 11.26 10.04
CA GLU A 179 -8.24 11.77 8.90
C GLU A 179 -7.23 12.84 9.33
N MET A 180 -7.62 13.76 10.22
CA MET A 180 -6.73 14.77 10.79
C MET A 180 -5.59 14.14 11.59
N LEU A 181 -5.89 13.12 12.39
CA LEU A 181 -4.89 12.42 13.20
C LEU A 181 -3.88 11.67 12.32
N LEU A 182 -4.35 11.03 11.25
CA LEU A 182 -3.48 10.37 10.26
C LEU A 182 -2.55 11.36 9.56
N LYS A 183 -3.06 12.53 9.18
CA LYS A 183 -2.26 13.61 8.57
C LYS A 183 -1.16 14.08 9.52
N ILE A 184 -1.45 14.28 10.80
CA ILE A 184 -0.45 14.67 11.81
C ILE A 184 0.65 13.61 11.94
N VAL A 185 0.28 12.33 11.99
CA VAL A 185 1.25 11.22 12.07
C VAL A 185 2.15 11.18 10.84
N LEU A 186 1.59 11.34 9.64
CA LEU A 186 2.36 11.34 8.39
C LEU A 186 3.34 12.52 8.30
N VAL A 187 2.92 13.72 8.72
CA VAL A 187 3.79 14.90 8.76
C VAL A 187 4.96 14.68 9.73
N ASN A 188 4.68 14.17 10.94
CA ASN A 188 5.73 13.87 11.90
C ASN A 188 6.72 12.81 11.39
N LEU A 189 6.21 11.76 10.72
CA LEU A 189 7.06 10.73 10.11
C LEU A 189 7.96 11.32 9.02
N ALA A 190 7.43 12.20 8.18
CA ALA A 190 8.21 12.87 7.13
C ALA A 190 9.33 13.74 7.72
N VAL A 191 9.04 14.49 8.80
CA VAL A 191 10.06 15.30 9.50
C VAL A 191 11.17 14.42 10.08
N ILE A 192 10.81 13.29 10.70
CA ILE A 192 11.79 12.33 11.23
C ILE A 192 12.68 11.79 10.10
N LEU A 193 12.10 11.40 8.97
CA LEU A 193 12.86 10.89 7.82
C LEU A 193 13.81 11.94 7.23
N LEU A 194 13.37 13.20 7.12
CA LEU A 194 14.22 14.31 6.68
C LEU A 194 15.39 14.53 7.63
N PHE A 195 15.15 14.46 8.95
CA PHE A 195 16.20 14.56 9.96
C PHE A 195 17.24 13.43 9.82
N PHE A 196 16.80 12.18 9.64
CA PHE A 196 17.71 11.06 9.41
C PHE A 196 18.52 11.21 8.12
N ASN A 197 17.91 11.68 7.03
CA ASN A 197 18.63 11.92 5.78
C ASN A 197 19.69 13.02 5.92
N ALA A 198 19.39 14.10 6.64
CA ALA A 198 20.37 15.15 6.93
C ALA A 198 21.55 14.60 7.77
N LEU A 199 21.26 13.75 8.75
CA LEU A 199 22.26 13.14 9.62
C LEU A 199 23.14 12.11 8.87
N LEU A 200 22.58 11.40 7.89
CA LEU A 200 23.34 10.53 6.99
C LEU A 200 24.21 11.33 6.02
N ALA A 201 23.74 12.49 5.55
CA ALA A 201 24.50 13.36 4.65
C ALA A 201 25.73 13.96 5.34
N THR A 202 25.64 14.34 6.62
CA THR A 202 26.77 14.89 7.38
C THR A 202 27.84 13.83 7.69
N ASN A 203 27.45 12.58 7.95
CA ASN A 203 28.39 11.48 8.17
C ASN A 203 29.22 11.12 6.92
N LYS A 204 28.69 11.34 5.70
CA LYS A 204 29.45 11.14 4.46
C LYS A 204 30.58 12.17 4.27
N PHE A 205 30.53 13.31 4.95
CA PHE A 205 31.57 14.35 4.83
C PHE A 205 32.80 14.08 5.70
N THR A 206 32.71 13.20 6.70
CA THR A 206 33.82 12.94 7.62
C THR A 206 34.81 11.86 7.16
N ASP A 207 34.46 11.07 6.13
CA ASP A 207 35.33 9.99 5.64
C ASP A 207 36.21 10.38 4.44
N ASN A 208 36.03 11.58 3.86
CA ASN A 208 36.77 12.00 2.66
C ASN A 208 37.92 13.01 2.92
N SER A 209 38.36 13.23 4.16
CA SER A 209 39.39 14.23 4.49
C SER A 209 40.79 13.70 4.83
N VAL A 210 41.14 12.46 4.44
CA VAL A 210 42.54 11.99 4.52
C VAL A 210 42.90 11.15 3.29
N MET A 211 43.42 11.81 2.26
CA MET A 211 44.50 11.30 1.39
C MET A 211 45.01 12.45 0.50
N LEU A 212 46.03 13.16 0.99
CA LEU A 212 46.96 13.90 0.13
C LEU A 212 47.90 12.87 -0.51
N PRO A 213 48.06 12.84 -1.85
CA PRO A 213 49.08 12.02 -2.47
C PRO A 213 50.42 12.73 -2.35
N ALA A 214 51.37 12.10 -1.66
CA ALA A 214 52.77 12.48 -1.72
C ALA A 214 53.30 12.23 -3.14
N GLN A 215 53.72 13.29 -3.82
CA GLN A 215 54.49 13.25 -5.06
C GLN A 215 55.94 12.81 -4.79
N GLY A 216 56.49 12.03 -5.72
CA GLY A 216 57.92 11.68 -5.87
C GLY A 216 58.02 10.60 -6.95
N VAL A 217 58.07 10.92 -8.25
CA VAL A 217 59.20 11.42 -9.06
C VAL A 217 60.34 10.39 -9.24
N LEU A 218 60.46 9.94 -10.51
CA LEU A 218 61.63 9.46 -11.28
C LEU A 218 62.23 8.06 -11.04
N ASN A 219 62.02 7.16 -12.03
CA ASN A 219 63.03 6.53 -12.92
C ASN A 219 62.52 5.13 -13.39
N GLU A 220 62.21 4.90 -14.66
CA GLU A 220 63.06 4.70 -15.86
C GLU A 220 63.25 3.21 -16.21
N PHE A 221 63.03 2.90 -17.50
CA PHE A 221 63.38 1.69 -18.29
C PHE A 221 62.56 0.37 -18.20
N LEU A 222 61.92 0.07 -19.35
CA LEU A 222 61.55 -1.27 -19.88
C LEU A 222 62.80 -2.06 -20.35
N PRO A 223 62.66 -3.24 -20.98
CA PRO A 223 62.57 -4.58 -20.40
C PRO A 223 63.76 -5.47 -20.86
N TYR A 224 63.94 -6.70 -20.37
CA TYR A 224 64.32 -7.89 -21.17
C TYR A 224 64.63 -9.10 -20.27
N SER A 225 64.28 -10.25 -20.80
CA SER A 225 64.60 -11.61 -20.40
C SER A 225 66.06 -11.83 -19.97
N GLN A 226 66.29 -12.65 -18.94
CA GLN A 226 66.95 -13.97 -19.04
C GLN A 226 67.46 -14.51 -17.70
N VAL A 227 67.31 -15.83 -17.55
CA VAL A 227 68.29 -16.80 -17.02
C VAL A 227 68.58 -16.86 -15.50
N ARG A 228 68.13 -18.01 -14.96
CA ARG A 228 68.70 -18.84 -13.89
C ARG A 228 70.15 -18.53 -13.45
N ARG A 229 70.34 -18.44 -12.13
CA ARG A 229 71.28 -19.19 -11.24
C ARG A 229 71.59 -18.32 -10.01
N SER A 230 71.13 -18.73 -8.83
CA SER A 230 71.85 -19.55 -7.84
C SER A 230 72.45 -18.70 -6.70
N THR A 231 71.87 -18.90 -5.52
CA THR A 231 72.52 -19.10 -4.20
C THR A 231 73.53 -18.10 -3.63
N ARG A 232 73.25 -17.77 -2.35
CA ARG A 232 74.17 -17.46 -1.23
C ARG A 232 74.94 -16.14 -1.34
N ALA A 233 75.28 -15.42 -0.27
CA ALA A 233 74.97 -15.35 1.16
C ALA A 233 75.84 -14.18 1.69
N ILE A 234 75.65 -13.77 2.96
CA ILE A 234 76.67 -13.07 3.82
C ILE A 234 76.85 -11.57 3.44
N ARG A 235 76.98 -10.57 4.32
CA ARG A 235 76.92 -10.31 5.78
C ARG A 235 77.19 -8.79 5.90
N GLU A 236 76.72 -8.18 7.00
CA GLU A 236 77.40 -7.10 7.76
C GLU A 236 77.64 -5.75 7.03
N GLU A 237 77.68 -4.57 7.65
CA GLU A 237 77.69 -4.09 9.02
C GLU A 237 77.47 -2.55 8.99
N LYS A 238 76.99 -1.99 10.12
CA LYS A 238 77.31 -0.65 10.71
C LYS A 238 77.28 0.58 9.78
N GLY A 239 76.46 1.61 10.02
CA GLY A 239 76.28 2.33 11.28
C GLY A 239 77.07 3.65 11.25
N ALA A 240 76.38 4.79 11.23
CA ALA A 240 76.93 6.08 11.66
C ALA A 240 75.80 7.11 11.88
N ARG A 241 75.79 7.67 13.10
CA ARG A 241 74.97 8.79 13.57
C ARG A 241 75.63 10.11 13.17
N PHE A 242 74.86 11.18 12.97
CA PHE A 242 75.13 12.60 13.33
C PHE A 242 73.82 13.36 13.03
N LEU A 243 72.99 13.76 14.01
CA LEU A 243 73.04 14.88 14.97
C LEU A 243 72.45 16.20 14.44
N ASN A 244 71.52 16.74 15.26
CA ASN A 244 71.16 18.16 15.47
C ASN A 244 70.33 18.87 14.38
N SER A 245 69.31 19.69 14.68
CA SER A 245 68.81 20.24 15.95
C SER A 245 67.53 21.07 15.72
N ASN A 246 66.72 21.25 16.79
CA ASN A 246 65.98 22.46 17.17
C ASN A 246 64.68 22.89 16.44
N ILE A 247 63.51 22.70 17.09
CA ILE A 247 62.65 23.75 17.73
C ILE A 247 61.17 23.29 17.92
N PHE A 248 60.76 23.28 19.20
CA PHE A 248 59.45 23.53 19.83
C PHE A 248 58.10 23.04 19.25
N SER A 249 57.48 22.17 20.05
CA SER A 249 56.12 22.19 20.60
C SER A 249 54.96 22.83 19.82
N LEU A 250 53.96 22.00 19.50
CA LEU A 250 52.53 22.33 19.59
C LEU A 250 51.73 21.01 19.64
N SER A 251 52.05 20.18 20.63
CA SER A 251 51.29 18.97 20.95
C SER A 251 50.37 19.23 22.14
N PHE A 252 49.46 20.17 21.98
CA PHE A 252 48.23 20.31 22.78
C PHE A 252 47.19 20.97 21.88
N ILE A 253 45.95 20.47 21.92
CA ILE A 253 44.80 20.84 21.07
C ILE A 253 44.73 20.06 19.73
N PHE A 254 44.53 18.75 19.78
CA PHE A 254 43.45 18.10 18.99
C PHE A 254 43.04 16.79 19.66
N CYS A 255 41.98 16.97 20.45
CA CYS A 255 41.19 16.09 21.30
C CYS A 255 40.79 14.73 20.69
N PRO A 256 40.57 13.68 21.52
CA PRO A 256 40.02 12.39 21.12
C PRO A 256 38.50 12.48 20.85
N ILE A 257 38.09 13.01 19.70
CA ILE A 257 36.66 13.19 19.39
C ILE A 257 36.00 11.91 18.82
N LYS A 258 36.78 10.96 18.27
CA LYS A 258 36.19 9.77 17.61
C LYS A 258 35.52 8.75 18.55
N LYS A 259 35.87 8.70 19.84
CA LYS A 259 35.25 7.75 20.79
C LYS A 259 34.13 8.34 21.66
N THR A 260 34.11 9.67 21.85
CA THR A 260 33.05 10.34 22.62
C THR A 260 31.82 10.63 21.77
N PHE A 261 31.96 10.87 20.46
CA PHE A 261 30.83 11.16 19.58
C PHE A 261 29.85 9.98 19.43
N SER A 262 30.35 8.74 19.38
CA SER A 262 29.49 7.55 19.27
C SER A 262 28.62 7.33 20.53
N PHE A 263 29.13 7.70 21.71
CA PHE A 263 28.41 7.48 22.98
C PHE A 263 27.42 8.61 23.32
N VAL A 264 27.70 9.84 22.88
CA VAL A 264 26.85 11.01 23.18
C VAL A 264 25.55 11.02 22.36
N PHE A 265 25.55 10.49 21.14
CA PHE A 265 24.34 10.45 20.29
C PHE A 265 23.52 9.16 20.41
N ALA A 266 24.10 8.05 20.90
CA ALA A 266 23.38 6.79 21.04
C ALA A 266 22.24 6.87 22.08
N LYS A 267 22.49 7.51 23.23
CA LYS A 267 21.47 7.66 24.29
C LYS A 267 20.24 8.47 23.85
N PRO A 268 20.36 9.69 23.28
CA PRO A 268 19.19 10.44 22.84
C PRO A 268 18.47 9.76 21.67
N LEU A 269 19.17 9.05 20.78
CA LEU A 269 18.54 8.30 19.69
C LEU A 269 17.65 7.17 20.23
N VAL A 270 18.14 6.40 21.21
CA VAL A 270 17.36 5.34 21.86
C VAL A 270 16.13 5.92 22.57
N THR A 271 16.27 7.07 23.24
CA THR A 271 15.13 7.76 23.87
C THR A 271 14.08 8.19 22.85
N ILE A 272 14.50 8.76 21.71
CA ILE A 272 13.59 9.18 20.63
C ILE A 272 12.88 7.96 20.03
N VAL A 273 13.60 6.88 19.74
CA VAL A 273 13.01 5.64 19.21
C VAL A 273 11.99 5.07 20.19
N ASN A 274 12.30 5.01 21.48
CA ASN A 274 11.38 4.54 22.50
C ASN A 274 10.14 5.45 22.63
N MET A 275 10.30 6.77 22.49
CA MET A 275 9.20 7.72 22.52
C MET A 275 8.27 7.57 21.31
N VAL A 276 8.85 7.38 20.11
CA VAL A 276 8.08 7.08 18.88
C VAL A 276 7.34 5.75 19.03
N TRP A 277 7.99 4.72 19.56
CA TRP A 277 7.38 3.40 19.75
C TRP A 277 6.21 3.45 20.74
N SER A 278 6.37 4.17 21.86
CA SER A 278 5.30 4.41 22.84
C SER A 278 4.10 5.15 22.22
N PHE A 279 4.35 6.12 21.34
CA PHE A 279 3.29 6.84 20.64
C PHE A 279 2.55 5.94 19.65
N VAL A 280 3.27 5.08 18.93
CA VAL A 280 2.69 4.07 18.02
C VAL A 280 1.84 3.07 18.80
N ASP A 281 2.32 2.56 19.93
CA ASP A 281 1.56 1.65 20.79
C ASP A 281 0.27 2.30 21.33
N LEU A 282 0.35 3.57 21.75
CA LEU A 282 -0.83 4.32 22.20
C LEU A 282 -1.84 4.54 21.07
N ALA A 283 -1.36 4.86 19.86
CA ALA A 283 -2.22 5.02 18.69
C ALA A 283 -2.90 3.70 18.31
N LEU A 284 -2.16 2.59 18.32
CA LEU A 284 -2.71 1.26 18.06
C LEU A 284 -3.77 0.87 19.10
N LYS A 285 -3.52 1.09 20.39
CA LYS A 285 -4.53 0.86 21.44
C LYS A 285 -5.81 1.65 21.21
N LYS A 286 -5.70 2.93 20.83
CA LYS A 286 -6.89 3.75 20.52
C LYS A 286 -7.62 3.26 19.28
N ILE A 287 -6.91 2.80 18.25
CA ILE A 287 -7.51 2.19 17.05
C ILE A 287 -8.25 0.90 17.41
N THR A 288 -7.69 0.05 18.28
CA THR A 288 -8.34 -1.18 18.74
C THR A 288 -9.64 -0.89 19.49
N VAL A 289 -9.62 0.06 20.44
CA VAL A 289 -10.84 0.47 21.17
C VAL A 289 -11.89 1.06 20.24
N MET A 290 -11.48 1.90 19.26
CA MET A 290 -12.42 2.43 18.27
C MET A 290 -13.00 1.32 17.39
N LYS A 291 -12.21 0.30 17.05
CA LYS A 291 -12.67 -0.85 16.27
C LYS A 291 -13.69 -1.68 17.04
N GLU A 292 -13.44 -1.97 18.31
CA GLU A 292 -14.40 -2.67 19.19
C GLU A 292 -15.72 -1.90 19.28
N TRP A 293 -15.66 -0.57 19.45
CA TRP A 293 -16.85 0.29 19.49
C TRP A 293 -17.62 0.32 18.15
N LEU A 294 -16.90 0.20 17.02
CA LEU A 294 -17.47 0.11 15.68
C LEU A 294 -18.10 -1.27 15.39
N ASP A 295 -17.56 -2.34 15.98
CA ASP A 295 -18.07 -3.71 15.81
C ASP A 295 -19.34 -3.95 16.68
N ASP A 296 -19.52 -3.20 17.77
CA ASP A 296 -20.71 -3.25 18.65
C ASP A 296 -21.91 -2.41 18.15
N CYS A 297 -21.74 -1.58 17.10
CA CYS A 297 -22.77 -0.68 16.55
C CYS A 297 -23.29 -1.11 15.18
#